data_AF-A0A1Y4G2N4-F1
#
_entry.id   AF-A0A1Y4G2N4-F1
#
_cell.length_a   1.000
_cell.length_b   1.000
_cell.length_c   1.000
_cell.angle_alpha   90.00
_cell.angle_beta   90.00
_cell.angle_gamma   90.00
#
_symmetry.space_group_name_H-M   'P 1'
#
loop_
_entity.id
_entity.type
_entity.pdbx_description
1 polymer ?
#
loop_
_entity_poly.entity_id
_entity_poly.type
_entity_poly.pdbx_seq_one_letter_code
_entity_poly.pdbx_strand_id
1 'polypeptide(L)'
;MMDELIEYGVYVALLVALAIPLSAYINKVMAGDKTLLSRVLVPVENVVYKCIRIDKNEDMGWKKYLASTLVFSIFSFVGLFAILMLQGFLPFNPEGLPGQSWHLAFNTAASFVTNTNWQSYSGESSLSYFSQAIGLTVQNFVTPAVGLAVLFALFRGLVSEGHLGLGNFFVDVTRATLFILIPLSLVVTMVDVWQGSPQNLSDYETVQLLEPVGVDEEGNIVDADDPSAVETVDEATVPMGPQASQVAIKQLGTNGGGYNGVNSASALENPTPLTNLIQCISLLLIPVACVFSFGRFVMDRRQGRAVFAAMFVVFLASLVVVGVCEQMGTPQLAADGQVYMGTDGQSGGNMEGKETRFGVTDSALWATFTTSASNGAVNSMHDSYTPLGGMVPIILMALGEVIFGGVGCGLYSMLGFVILTVFIAGLMVGRTPEWLGKKIGPKEMRMAVILCITTPILVLAGSAVMCLDPATVDSLNNPGAHGFSEVLYAATSAGGNNGSAFAGFNANTPLINVVLGLEMLANRFVPIVAVCILAGSLCTRPKVAVSAGTLSTCNAQFVFLLVLMVLLVGALSMFPALALGPVAEHLMMAL
;
A
#
# COMPACT_ATOMS: atom_id res chain seq x y z
N MET A 1 13.53 -15.48 -20.01
CA MET A 1 14.45 -15.06 -18.91
C MET A 1 15.27 -13.81 -19.16
N MET A 2 16.12 -13.70 -20.20
CA MET A 2 16.96 -12.49 -20.37
C MET A 2 16.11 -11.23 -20.62
N ASP A 3 15.10 -11.35 -21.49
CA ASP A 3 14.24 -10.21 -21.84
C ASP A 3 13.40 -9.75 -20.63
N GLU A 4 12.90 -10.68 -19.82
CA GLU A 4 12.16 -10.40 -18.58
C GLU A 4 13.03 -9.67 -17.54
N LEU A 5 14.30 -10.07 -17.40
CA LEU A 5 15.25 -9.38 -16.52
C LEU A 5 15.57 -7.97 -17.02
N ILE A 6 15.63 -7.76 -18.34
CA ILE A 6 15.81 -6.44 -18.93
C ILE A 6 14.59 -5.57 -18.62
N GLU A 7 13.38 -6.11 -18.77
CA GLU A 7 12.14 -5.43 -18.43
C GLU A 7 12.12 -4.97 -16.97
N TYR A 8 12.38 -5.86 -16.02
CA TYR A 8 12.53 -5.50 -14.59
C TYR A 8 13.57 -4.39 -14.39
N GLY A 9 14.71 -4.49 -15.06
CA GLY A 9 15.75 -3.47 -15.03
C GLY A 9 15.27 -2.10 -15.51
N VAL A 10 14.47 -2.04 -16.57
CA VAL A 10 13.91 -0.81 -17.13
C VAL A 10 12.91 -0.17 -16.16
N TYR A 11 11.97 -0.94 -15.62
CA TYR A 11 10.99 -0.43 -14.65
C TYR A 11 11.67 0.17 -13.42
N VAL A 12 12.63 -0.55 -12.83
CA VAL A 12 13.37 -0.12 -11.66
C VAL A 12 14.25 1.10 -11.97
N ALA A 13 14.93 1.12 -13.11
CA ALA A 13 15.75 2.26 -13.51
C ALA A 13 14.91 3.53 -13.72
N LEU A 14 13.75 3.40 -14.38
CA LEU A 14 12.83 4.51 -14.61
C LEU A 14 12.24 5.04 -13.30
N LEU A 15 11.82 4.15 -12.39
CA LEU A 15 11.37 4.51 -11.05
C LEU A 15 12.41 5.35 -10.30
N VAL A 16 13.67 4.87 -10.23
CA VAL A 16 14.74 5.59 -9.53
C VAL A 16 15.05 6.92 -10.22
N ALA A 17 15.07 6.96 -11.55
CA ALA A 17 15.33 8.16 -12.33
C ALA A 17 14.28 9.26 -12.08
N LEU A 18 13.00 8.90 -11.94
CA LEU A 18 11.91 9.83 -11.65
C LEU A 18 11.83 10.23 -10.16
N ALA A 19 12.15 9.32 -9.24
CA ALA A 19 12.11 9.58 -7.81
C ALA A 19 13.17 10.62 -7.36
N ILE A 20 14.33 10.66 -8.00
CA ILE A 20 15.43 11.60 -7.68
C ILE A 20 15.01 13.07 -7.85
N PRO A 21 14.50 13.55 -9.00
CA PRO A 21 14.04 14.92 -9.14
C PRO A 21 12.80 15.20 -8.29
N LEU A 22 11.87 14.24 -8.18
CA LEU A 22 10.69 14.37 -7.33
C LEU A 22 11.07 14.62 -5.86
N SER A 23 12.07 13.92 -5.33
CA SER A 23 12.53 14.13 -3.95
C SER A 23 13.06 15.55 -3.68
N ALA A 24 13.63 16.22 -4.68
CA ALA A 24 14.05 17.61 -4.56
C ALA A 24 12.85 18.56 -4.58
N TYR A 25 11.83 18.24 -5.39
CA TYR A 25 10.59 18.99 -5.45
C TYR A 25 9.78 18.88 -4.15
N ILE A 26 9.61 17.67 -3.61
CA ILE A 26 8.92 17.43 -2.33
C ILE A 26 9.55 18.25 -1.21
N ASN A 27 10.89 18.24 -1.08
CA ASN A 27 11.56 19.05 -0.06
C ASN A 27 11.29 20.55 -0.20
N LYS A 28 11.30 21.09 -1.43
CA LYS A 28 10.97 22.51 -1.67
C LYS A 28 9.54 22.84 -1.25
N VAL A 29 8.57 22.00 -1.66
CA VAL A 29 7.16 22.17 -1.30
C VAL A 29 6.98 22.14 0.21
N MET A 30 7.55 21.15 0.89
CA MET A 30 7.39 20.96 2.34
C MET A 30 8.18 21.98 3.17
N ALA A 31 9.20 22.63 2.59
CA ALA A 31 9.88 23.80 3.17
C ALA A 31 9.11 25.11 2.95
N GLY A 32 8.14 25.15 2.03
CA GLY A 32 7.42 26.37 1.64
C GLY A 32 8.17 27.24 0.64
N ASP A 33 9.16 26.67 -0.07
CA ASP A 33 9.89 27.37 -1.11
C ASP A 33 9.02 27.61 -2.35
N LYS A 34 9.35 28.65 -3.12
CA LYS A 34 8.66 28.94 -4.39
C LYS A 34 8.95 27.85 -5.42
N THR A 35 7.88 27.30 -5.99
CA THR A 35 7.91 26.35 -7.11
C THR A 35 7.24 26.95 -8.35
N LEU A 36 7.30 26.25 -9.48
CA LEU A 36 6.60 26.66 -10.70
C LEU A 36 5.08 26.76 -10.50
N LEU A 37 4.51 25.82 -9.74
CA LEU A 37 3.07 25.78 -9.44
C LEU A 37 2.65 26.83 -8.39
N SER A 38 3.59 27.43 -7.66
CA SER A 38 3.27 28.39 -6.60
C SER A 38 2.49 29.61 -7.09
N ARG A 39 2.63 30.01 -8.36
CA ARG A 39 1.86 31.14 -8.91
C ARG A 39 0.35 30.89 -8.91
N VAL A 40 -0.05 29.64 -9.10
CA VAL A 40 -1.46 29.23 -9.21
C VAL A 40 -1.97 28.65 -7.90
N LEU A 41 -1.16 27.83 -7.23
CA LEU A 41 -1.61 27.06 -6.07
C LEU A 41 -1.48 27.79 -4.73
N VAL A 42 -0.57 28.76 -4.57
CA VAL A 42 -0.47 29.54 -3.31
C VAL A 42 -1.73 30.36 -3.03
N PRO A 43 -2.39 31.01 -4.01
CA PRO A 43 -3.71 31.61 -3.80
C PRO A 43 -4.73 30.61 -3.25
N VAL A 44 -4.79 29.39 -3.81
CA VAL A 44 -5.70 28.32 -3.38
C VAL A 44 -5.36 27.86 -1.95
N GLU A 45 -4.08 27.62 -1.67
CA GLU A 45 -3.54 27.29 -0.34
C GLU A 45 -4.01 28.32 0.71
N ASN A 46 -3.90 29.62 0.42
CA ASN A 46 -4.33 30.68 1.34
C ASN A 46 -5.86 30.72 1.54
N VAL A 47 -6.65 30.39 0.51
CA VAL A 47 -8.11 30.28 0.63
C VAL A 47 -8.47 29.11 1.53
N VAL A 48 -7.84 27.95 1.37
CA VAL A 48 -8.04 26.78 2.24
C VAL A 48 -7.75 27.14 3.70
N TYR A 49 -6.61 27.80 3.97
CA TYR A 49 -6.26 28.24 5.33
C TYR A 49 -7.28 29.23 5.91
N LYS A 50 -7.82 30.13 5.08
CA LYS A 50 -8.85 31.08 5.51
C LYS A 50 -10.18 30.38 5.82
N CYS A 51 -10.57 29.39 5.02
CA CYS A 51 -11.81 28.62 5.21
C CYS A 51 -11.76 27.78 6.50
N ILE A 52 -10.65 27.11 6.75
CA ILE A 52 -10.47 26.27 7.96
C ILE A 52 -10.03 27.13 9.17
N ARG A 53 -9.76 28.42 8.96
CA ARG A 53 -9.32 29.40 9.98
C ARG A 53 -8.03 28.97 10.71
N ILE A 54 -7.05 28.50 9.94
CA ILE A 54 -5.75 28.07 10.46
C ILE A 54 -4.75 29.24 10.38
N ASP A 55 -4.00 29.47 11.46
CA ASP A 55 -2.80 30.30 11.40
C ASP A 55 -1.64 29.49 10.80
N LYS A 56 -1.30 29.78 9.54
CA LYS A 56 -0.21 29.10 8.82
C LYS A 56 1.18 29.35 9.42
N ASN A 57 1.34 30.38 10.26
CA ASN A 57 2.61 30.71 10.91
C ASN A 57 2.76 30.04 12.28
N GLU A 58 1.70 29.39 12.78
CA GLU A 58 1.78 28.65 14.03
C GLU A 58 2.77 27.49 13.90
N ASP A 59 3.76 27.44 14.80
CA ASP A 59 4.66 26.31 14.93
C ASP A 59 4.21 25.39 16.06
N MET A 60 3.71 24.20 15.70
CA MET A 60 3.09 23.27 16.62
C MET A 60 4.15 22.35 17.25
N GLY A 61 4.13 22.25 18.59
CA GLY A 61 4.83 21.17 19.28
C GLY A 61 4.18 19.80 19.02
N TRP A 62 4.90 18.72 19.29
CA TRP A 62 4.47 17.35 18.95
C TRP A 62 3.08 16.95 19.47
N LYS A 63 2.67 17.43 20.66
CA LYS A 63 1.35 17.13 21.22
C LYS A 63 0.22 17.73 20.39
N LYS A 64 0.37 19.00 20.00
CA LYS A 64 -0.64 19.69 19.19
C LYS A 64 -0.68 19.13 17.78
N TYR A 65 0.49 18.87 17.19
CA TYR A 65 0.60 18.22 15.88
C TYR A 65 -0.10 16.85 15.84
N LEU A 66 0.16 16.01 16.85
CA LEU A 66 -0.49 14.71 17.01
C LEU A 66 -2.00 14.84 17.20
N ALA A 67 -2.44 15.73 18.10
CA ALA A 67 -3.87 15.96 18.34
C ALA A 67 -4.59 16.41 17.06
N SER A 68 -4.00 17.34 16.29
CA SER A 68 -4.54 17.77 14.99
C SER A 68 -4.63 16.61 14.00
N THR A 69 -3.62 15.75 13.95
CA THR A 69 -3.60 14.55 13.09
C THR A 69 -4.73 13.57 13.44
N LEU A 70 -4.89 13.25 14.72
CA LEU A 70 -5.92 12.31 15.20
C LEU A 70 -7.33 12.86 15.01
N VAL A 71 -7.56 14.13 15.37
CA VAL A 71 -8.87 14.78 15.20
C VAL A 71 -9.26 14.83 13.73
N PHE A 72 -8.34 15.22 12.84
CA PHE A 72 -8.59 15.22 11.40
C PHE A 72 -8.99 13.83 10.87
N SER A 73 -8.31 12.78 11.36
CA SER A 73 -8.59 11.40 10.94
C SER A 73 -9.92 10.89 11.49
N ILE A 74 -10.31 11.25 12.71
CA ILE A 74 -11.62 10.92 13.29
C ILE A 74 -12.75 11.56 12.49
N PHE A 75 -12.63 12.84 12.11
CA PHE A 75 -13.62 13.50 11.26
C PHE A 75 -13.73 12.83 9.88
N SER A 76 -12.59 12.43 9.31
CA SER A 76 -12.56 11.70 8.04
C SER A 76 -13.28 10.34 8.14
N PHE A 77 -13.06 9.61 9.24
CA PHE A 77 -13.71 8.33 9.52
C PHE A 77 -15.22 8.47 9.69
N VAL A 78 -15.66 9.37 10.56
CA VAL A 78 -17.10 9.58 10.81
C VAL A 78 -17.81 10.07 9.55
N GLY A 79 -17.16 10.98 8.80
CA GLY A 79 -17.70 11.49 7.54
C GLY A 79 -17.87 10.39 6.49
N LEU A 80 -16.83 9.58 6.27
CA LEU A 80 -16.91 8.47 5.31
C LEU A 80 -17.91 7.40 5.76
N PHE A 81 -17.89 7.00 7.02
CA PHE A 81 -18.85 6.03 7.57
C PHE A 81 -20.29 6.48 7.36
N ALA A 82 -20.59 7.76 7.58
CA ALA A 82 -21.90 8.33 7.32
C ALA A 82 -22.28 8.32 5.84
N ILE A 83 -21.34 8.64 4.94
CA ILE A 83 -21.56 8.59 3.48
C ILE A 83 -21.94 7.16 3.05
N LEU A 84 -21.21 6.15 3.52
CA LEU A 84 -21.44 4.74 3.14
C LEU A 84 -22.77 4.19 3.68
N MET A 85 -23.13 4.53 4.92
CA MET A 85 -24.40 4.13 5.53
C MET A 85 -25.61 4.83 4.88
N LEU A 86 -25.44 6.10 4.46
CA LEU A 86 -26.51 6.93 3.90
C LEU A 86 -26.48 7.00 2.37
N GLN A 87 -25.65 6.19 1.71
CA GLN A 87 -25.42 6.21 0.27
C GLN A 87 -26.72 6.22 -0.56
N GLY A 88 -27.72 5.46 -0.15
CA GLY A 88 -29.02 5.39 -0.83
C GLY A 88 -29.79 6.71 -0.91
N PHE A 89 -29.45 7.71 -0.08
CA PHE A 89 -30.07 9.04 -0.08
C PHE A 89 -29.21 10.12 -0.75
N LEU A 90 -27.97 9.80 -1.11
CA LEU A 90 -27.01 10.75 -1.68
C LEU A 90 -27.17 10.84 -3.20
N PRO A 91 -26.82 11.99 -3.83
CA PRO A 91 -26.90 12.14 -5.28
C PRO A 91 -25.89 11.25 -6.00
N PHE A 92 -25.92 11.21 -7.34
CA PHE A 92 -25.02 10.41 -8.18
C PHE A 92 -25.00 8.92 -7.81
N ASN A 93 -26.20 8.35 -7.74
CA ASN A 93 -26.44 6.92 -7.54
C ASN A 93 -27.41 6.41 -8.61
N PRO A 94 -26.96 6.30 -9.88
CA PRO A 94 -27.85 5.94 -10.99
C PRO A 94 -28.48 4.55 -10.81
N GLU A 95 -27.70 3.60 -10.29
CA GLU A 95 -28.13 2.23 -10.03
C GLU A 95 -28.98 2.06 -8.75
N GLY A 96 -29.24 3.14 -8.01
CA GLY A 96 -30.08 3.08 -6.80
C GLY A 96 -29.52 2.18 -5.69
N LEU A 97 -28.20 2.02 -5.62
CA LEU A 97 -27.53 1.12 -4.67
C LEU A 97 -27.85 1.51 -3.22
N PRO A 98 -28.20 0.54 -2.34
CA PRO A 98 -28.51 0.82 -0.95
C PRO A 98 -27.26 1.26 -0.17
N GLY A 99 -27.48 1.75 1.06
CA GLY A 99 -26.39 1.94 2.02
C GLY A 99 -25.76 0.61 2.42
N GLN A 100 -24.45 0.61 2.69
CA GLN A 100 -23.75 -0.57 3.18
C GLN A 100 -24.26 -0.97 4.58
N SER A 101 -24.09 -2.25 4.93
CA SER A 101 -24.34 -2.71 6.30
C SER A 101 -23.37 -2.04 7.28
N TRP A 102 -23.73 -1.96 8.56
CA TRP A 102 -22.92 -1.25 9.57
C TRP A 102 -21.48 -1.80 9.68
N HIS A 103 -21.30 -3.12 9.55
CA HIS A 103 -20.00 -3.75 9.67
C HIS A 103 -19.14 -3.52 8.43
N LEU A 104 -19.75 -3.57 7.23
CA LEU A 104 -19.07 -3.29 5.97
C LEU A 104 -18.71 -1.80 5.84
N ALA A 105 -19.63 -0.91 6.21
CA ALA A 105 -19.37 0.53 6.27
C ALA A 105 -18.25 0.86 7.28
N PHE A 106 -18.23 0.20 8.45
CA PHE A 106 -17.18 0.37 9.46
C PHE A 106 -15.82 -0.05 8.89
N ASN A 107 -15.76 -1.25 8.32
CA ASN A 107 -14.54 -1.79 7.74
C ASN A 107 -14.04 -0.92 6.60
N THR A 108 -14.90 -0.56 5.65
CA THR A 108 -14.55 0.30 4.50
C THR A 108 -14.10 1.69 4.97
N ALA A 109 -14.78 2.29 5.95
CA ALA A 109 -14.36 3.59 6.48
C ALA A 109 -12.99 3.51 7.21
N ALA A 110 -12.77 2.46 8.01
CA ALA A 110 -11.49 2.21 8.66
C ALA A 110 -10.39 2.02 7.63
N SER A 111 -10.67 1.19 6.63
CA SER A 111 -9.79 0.85 5.52
C SER A 111 -9.30 2.07 4.74
N PHE A 112 -10.20 2.96 4.31
CA PHE A 112 -9.81 4.13 3.53
C PHE A 112 -9.15 5.22 4.38
N VAL A 113 -9.55 5.42 5.64
CA VAL A 113 -8.92 6.40 6.54
C VAL A 113 -7.53 5.96 7.02
N THR A 114 -7.25 4.67 6.95
CA THR A 114 -5.95 4.09 7.32
C THR A 114 -4.99 3.99 6.13
N ASN A 115 -5.41 4.41 4.93
CA ASN A 115 -4.66 4.27 3.68
C ASN A 115 -4.49 2.81 3.23
N THR A 116 -5.32 1.90 3.74
CA THR A 116 -5.24 0.46 3.45
C THR A 116 -6.08 0.12 2.24
N ASN A 117 -7.29 0.66 2.17
CA ASN A 117 -8.30 0.34 1.16
C ASN A 117 -8.53 -1.16 0.89
N TRP A 118 -8.43 -2.00 1.93
CA TRP A 118 -9.07 -3.31 1.98
C TRP A 118 -10.53 -3.25 1.47
N GLN A 119 -10.91 -4.23 0.65
CA GLN A 119 -12.23 -4.32 0.03
C GLN A 119 -12.86 -5.70 0.33
N SER A 120 -13.86 -5.72 1.20
CA SER A 120 -14.77 -6.87 1.41
C SER A 120 -16.07 -6.70 0.61
N TYR A 121 -15.99 -6.01 -0.52
CA TYR A 121 -17.09 -5.68 -1.41
C TYR A 121 -16.58 -5.57 -2.85
N SER A 122 -17.47 -5.72 -3.83
CA SER A 122 -17.19 -5.31 -5.21
C SER A 122 -17.70 -3.88 -5.44
N GLY A 123 -16.85 -3.02 -5.99
CA GLY A 123 -17.13 -1.59 -6.04
C GLY A 123 -18.29 -1.23 -6.95
N GLU A 124 -18.39 -1.87 -8.11
CA GLU A 124 -19.44 -1.67 -9.12
C GLU A 124 -20.84 -2.14 -8.65
N SER A 125 -20.92 -3.02 -7.65
CA SER A 125 -22.20 -3.52 -7.13
C SER A 125 -22.54 -3.02 -5.73
N SER A 126 -21.58 -2.42 -5.01
CA SER A 126 -21.77 -1.95 -3.63
C SER A 126 -21.79 -0.43 -3.48
N LEU A 127 -21.09 0.32 -4.33
CA LEU A 127 -20.84 1.75 -4.12
C LEU A 127 -21.40 2.63 -5.23
N SER A 128 -22.00 3.75 -4.83
CA SER A 128 -22.45 4.79 -5.76
C SER A 128 -21.29 5.66 -6.23
N TYR A 129 -21.49 6.42 -7.31
CA TYR A 129 -20.48 7.35 -7.81
C TYR A 129 -20.14 8.44 -6.79
N PHE A 130 -21.11 8.86 -5.96
CA PHE A 130 -20.84 9.81 -4.89
C PHE A 130 -19.94 9.23 -3.81
N SER A 131 -20.18 7.99 -3.37
CA SER A 131 -19.31 7.32 -2.39
C SER A 131 -17.90 7.13 -2.93
N GLN A 132 -17.76 6.70 -4.18
CA GLN A 132 -16.46 6.54 -4.86
C GLN A 132 -15.72 7.90 -4.99
N ALA A 133 -16.38 8.93 -5.53
CA ALA A 133 -15.75 10.21 -5.85
C ALA A 133 -15.55 11.14 -4.64
N ILE A 134 -16.54 11.27 -3.76
CA ILE A 134 -16.53 12.24 -2.65
C ILE A 134 -16.16 11.56 -1.32
N GLY A 135 -16.43 10.26 -1.17
CA GLY A 135 -16.01 9.48 -0.02
C GLY A 135 -14.58 8.96 -0.18
N LEU A 136 -14.44 7.92 -1.01
CA LEU A 136 -13.22 7.12 -1.14
C LEU A 136 -12.07 7.90 -1.77
N THR A 137 -12.29 8.58 -2.90
CA THR A 137 -11.24 9.34 -3.58
C THR A 137 -10.72 10.49 -2.73
N VAL A 138 -11.58 11.15 -1.94
CA VAL A 138 -11.11 12.18 -0.99
C VAL A 138 -10.18 11.56 0.06
N GLN A 139 -10.52 10.40 0.62
CA GLN A 139 -9.62 9.68 1.52
C GLN A 139 -8.30 9.36 0.84
N ASN A 140 -8.33 8.84 -0.40
CA ASN A 140 -7.13 8.52 -1.16
C ASN A 140 -6.16 9.70 -1.34
N PHE A 141 -6.62 10.94 -1.24
CA PHE A 141 -5.76 12.13 -1.24
C PHE A 141 -5.30 12.55 0.15
N VAL A 142 -6.18 12.50 1.16
CA VAL A 142 -5.86 13.04 2.49
C VAL A 142 -5.02 12.07 3.33
N THR A 143 -5.22 10.76 3.18
CA THR A 143 -4.47 9.76 3.95
C THR A 143 -3.00 9.66 3.58
N PRO A 144 -2.56 9.68 2.30
CA PRO A 144 -1.13 9.77 2.01
C PRO A 144 -0.56 11.15 2.36
N ALA A 145 -1.35 12.22 2.26
CA ALA A 145 -0.94 13.56 2.70
C ALA A 145 -0.66 13.61 4.20
N VAL A 146 -1.47 12.93 5.03
CA VAL A 146 -1.20 12.73 6.46
C VAL A 146 0.10 11.95 6.68
N GLY A 147 0.33 10.90 5.90
CA GLY A 147 1.58 10.13 5.94
C GLY A 147 2.82 10.99 5.67
N LEU A 148 2.78 11.81 4.61
CA LEU A 148 3.83 12.78 4.29
C LEU A 148 4.00 13.83 5.40
N ALA A 149 2.91 14.37 5.94
CA ALA A 149 2.96 15.36 7.00
C ALA A 149 3.70 14.82 8.25
N VAL A 150 3.32 13.64 8.72
CA VAL A 150 3.96 12.98 9.87
C VAL A 150 5.44 12.66 9.60
N LEU A 151 5.78 12.21 8.39
CA LEU A 151 7.17 11.97 7.99
C LEU A 151 7.99 13.27 8.04
N PHE A 152 7.47 14.38 7.53
CA PHE A 152 8.18 15.66 7.53
C PHE A 152 8.27 16.27 8.94
N ALA A 153 7.29 16.03 9.81
CA ALA A 153 7.40 16.34 11.23
C ALA A 153 8.58 15.58 11.88
N LEU A 154 8.77 14.30 11.55
CA LEU A 154 9.92 13.52 11.99
C LEU A 154 11.24 14.07 11.44
N PHE A 155 11.30 14.43 10.16
CA PHE A 155 12.49 15.06 9.56
C PHE A 155 12.89 16.35 10.28
N ARG A 156 11.92 17.23 10.56
CA ARG A 156 12.15 18.46 11.33
C ARG A 156 12.64 18.14 12.74
N GLY A 157 12.05 17.13 13.40
CA GLY A 157 12.52 16.66 14.70
C GLY A 157 13.96 16.11 14.68
N LEU A 158 14.36 15.42 13.61
CA LEU A 158 15.71 14.90 13.44
C LEU A 158 16.74 16.03 13.22
N VAL A 159 16.43 17.05 12.44
CA VAL A 159 17.37 18.13 12.11
C VAL A 159 17.44 19.21 13.19
N SER A 160 16.33 19.51 13.86
CA SER A 160 16.21 20.57 14.87
C SER A 160 17.21 20.44 16.03
N GLU A 161 17.67 21.57 16.58
CA GLU A 161 18.57 21.64 17.73
C GLU A 161 17.99 22.58 18.78
N GLY A 162 17.23 22.04 19.74
CA GLY A 162 16.66 22.82 20.85
C GLY A 162 15.37 23.57 20.51
N HIS A 163 14.81 23.39 19.31
CA HIS A 163 13.53 23.97 18.91
C HIS A 163 12.38 22.97 19.09
N LEU A 164 11.32 23.36 19.81
CA LEU A 164 10.20 22.48 20.18
C LEU A 164 9.18 22.24 19.05
N GLY A 165 9.13 23.15 18.08
CA GLY A 165 8.17 23.13 16.96
C GLY A 165 8.51 22.11 15.89
N LEU A 166 7.46 21.48 15.32
CA LEU A 166 7.51 20.51 14.23
C LEU A 166 6.86 21.04 12.93
N GLY A 167 6.50 22.33 12.89
CA GLY A 167 5.72 22.95 11.82
C GLY A 167 4.21 22.88 12.11
N ASN A 168 3.40 22.90 11.05
CA ASN A 168 1.95 22.96 11.16
C ASN A 168 1.31 21.83 10.34
N PHE A 169 0.57 20.95 11.03
CA PHE A 169 -0.06 19.78 10.42
C PHE A 169 -0.94 20.12 9.22
N PHE A 170 -1.79 21.13 9.34
CA PHE A 170 -2.71 21.47 8.26
C PHE A 170 -1.99 22.13 7.07
N VAL A 171 -0.90 22.85 7.32
CA VAL A 171 -0.05 23.38 6.24
C VAL A 171 0.59 22.23 5.47
N ASP A 172 1.14 21.25 6.17
CA ASP A 172 1.80 20.08 5.60
C ASP A 172 0.83 19.24 4.75
N VAL A 173 -0.34 18.90 5.30
CA VAL A 173 -1.37 18.14 4.57
C VAL A 173 -1.86 18.89 3.35
N THR A 174 -2.17 20.19 3.49
CA THR A 174 -2.64 21.01 2.36
C THR A 174 -1.61 21.08 1.24
N ARG A 175 -0.32 21.24 1.57
CA ARG A 175 0.75 21.28 0.58
C ARG A 175 0.97 19.94 -0.09
N ALA A 176 0.97 18.86 0.68
CA ALA A 176 1.08 17.51 0.14
C ALA A 176 -0.06 17.21 -0.86
N THR A 177 -1.30 17.53 -0.50
CA THR A 177 -2.45 17.35 -1.41
C THR A 177 -2.36 18.25 -2.64
N LEU A 178 -2.19 19.56 -2.48
CA LEU A 178 -2.30 20.51 -3.59
C LEU A 178 -1.09 20.48 -4.54
N PHE A 179 0.13 20.35 -4.01
CA PHE A 179 1.35 20.51 -4.82
C PHE A 179 1.98 19.18 -5.23
N ILE A 180 1.72 18.07 -4.52
CA ILE A 180 2.32 16.77 -4.82
C ILE A 180 1.27 15.85 -5.44
N LEU A 181 0.22 15.52 -4.70
CA LEU A 181 -0.72 14.47 -5.08
C LEU A 181 -1.60 14.89 -6.26
N ILE A 182 -2.32 16.02 -6.18
CA ILE A 182 -3.22 16.46 -7.27
C ILE A 182 -2.49 16.61 -8.62
N PRO A 183 -1.32 17.28 -8.71
CA PRO A 183 -0.65 17.45 -9.99
C PRO A 183 -0.16 16.13 -10.59
N LEU A 184 0.37 15.21 -9.77
CA LEU A 184 0.80 13.90 -10.24
C LEU A 184 -0.41 13.05 -10.66
N SER A 185 -1.47 13.01 -9.85
CA SER A 185 -2.70 12.27 -10.17
C SER A 185 -3.36 12.79 -11.43
N LEU A 186 -3.34 14.10 -11.69
CA LEU A 186 -3.87 14.66 -12.93
C LEU A 186 -3.12 14.12 -14.15
N VAL A 187 -1.79 14.03 -14.10
CA VAL A 187 -0.99 13.48 -15.21
C VAL A 187 -1.35 12.02 -15.46
N VAL A 188 -1.40 11.19 -14.41
CA VAL A 188 -1.74 9.77 -14.53
C VAL A 188 -3.18 9.58 -15.03
N THR A 189 -4.15 10.33 -14.47
CA THR A 189 -5.56 10.31 -14.89
C THR A 189 -5.70 10.59 -16.39
N MET A 190 -4.99 11.61 -16.90
CA MET A 190 -5.06 11.96 -18.32
C MET A 190 -4.53 10.84 -19.22
N VAL A 191 -3.52 10.09 -18.77
CA VAL A 191 -3.01 8.93 -19.52
C VAL A 191 -3.97 7.76 -19.44
N ASP A 192 -4.53 7.45 -18.26
CA ASP A 192 -5.51 6.38 -18.09
C ASP A 192 -6.75 6.63 -18.97
N VAL A 193 -7.31 7.85 -18.96
CA VAL A 193 -8.42 8.24 -19.84
C VAL A 193 -8.06 8.12 -21.31
N TRP A 194 -6.86 8.57 -21.70
CA TRP A 194 -6.40 8.45 -23.08
C TRP A 194 -6.28 6.98 -23.54
N GLN A 195 -5.92 6.08 -22.63
CA GLN A 195 -5.72 4.66 -22.90
C GLN A 195 -6.98 3.81 -22.75
N GLY A 196 -8.09 4.36 -22.23
CA GLY A 196 -9.41 3.73 -22.25
C GLY A 196 -10.13 3.61 -20.90
N SER A 197 -9.57 4.12 -19.81
CA SER A 197 -10.26 4.08 -18.51
C SER A 197 -11.45 5.05 -18.45
N PRO A 198 -12.62 4.62 -17.95
CA PRO A 198 -13.79 5.49 -17.85
C PRO A 198 -13.57 6.68 -16.92
N GLN A 199 -14.07 7.84 -17.32
CA GLN A 199 -14.11 9.05 -16.49
C GLN A 199 -15.36 9.87 -16.84
N ASN A 200 -16.53 9.38 -16.45
CA ASN A 200 -17.83 9.98 -16.76
C ASN A 200 -18.80 9.87 -15.56
N LEU A 201 -20.06 10.26 -15.77
CA LEU A 201 -21.16 10.10 -14.81
C LEU A 201 -22.39 9.48 -15.49
N SER A 202 -22.19 8.70 -16.55
CA SER A 202 -23.28 8.00 -17.23
C SER A 202 -23.78 6.85 -16.38
N ASP A 203 -25.03 6.46 -16.60
CA ASP A 203 -25.60 5.22 -16.06
C ASP A 203 -24.81 4.00 -16.59
N TYR A 204 -25.00 2.82 -16.00
CA TYR A 204 -24.35 1.62 -16.52
C TYR A 204 -24.82 1.35 -17.95
N GLU A 205 -23.86 0.99 -18.82
CA GLU A 205 -24.17 0.71 -20.22
C GLU A 205 -24.47 -0.77 -20.40
N THR A 206 -25.65 -1.07 -20.93
CA THR A 206 -26.01 -2.42 -21.36
C THR A 206 -25.53 -2.62 -22.80
N VAL A 207 -24.71 -3.63 -23.02
CA VAL A 207 -24.18 -4.01 -24.33
C VAL A 207 -24.70 -5.39 -24.74
N GLN A 208 -25.14 -5.49 -26.00
CA GLN A 208 -25.60 -6.74 -26.58
C GLN A 208 -24.40 -7.61 -26.96
N LEU A 209 -24.42 -8.86 -26.53
CA LEU A 209 -23.39 -9.85 -26.83
C LEU A 209 -23.49 -10.28 -28.29
N LEU A 210 -22.34 -10.38 -28.96
CA LEU A 210 -22.28 -10.91 -30.33
C LEU A 210 -22.66 -12.39 -30.38
N GLU A 211 -22.30 -13.12 -29.33
CA GLU A 211 -22.56 -14.54 -29.14
C GLU A 211 -23.24 -14.69 -27.77
N PRO A 212 -24.58 -14.87 -27.73
CA PRO A 212 -25.29 -15.18 -26.50
C PRO A 212 -24.80 -16.50 -25.89
N VAL A 213 -24.88 -16.61 -24.57
CA VAL A 213 -24.51 -17.83 -23.84
C VAL A 213 -25.69 -18.38 -23.05
N GLY A 214 -25.77 -19.70 -22.93
CA GLY A 214 -26.75 -20.38 -22.07
C GLY A 214 -26.18 -20.59 -20.66
N VAL A 215 -27.05 -20.60 -19.67
CA VAL A 215 -26.73 -21.02 -18.30
C VAL A 215 -27.62 -22.21 -17.96
N ASP A 216 -27.03 -23.32 -17.53
CA ASP A 216 -27.77 -24.52 -17.13
C ASP A 216 -28.33 -24.40 -15.68
N GLU A 217 -29.10 -25.40 -15.23
CA GLU A 217 -29.68 -25.40 -13.87
C GLU A 217 -28.62 -25.37 -12.75
N GLU A 218 -27.38 -25.74 -13.06
CA GLU A 218 -26.26 -25.80 -12.13
C GLU A 218 -25.45 -24.48 -12.13
N GLY A 219 -25.77 -23.55 -13.04
CA GLY A 219 -25.09 -22.27 -13.20
C GLY A 219 -23.87 -22.32 -14.13
N ASN A 220 -23.65 -23.42 -14.84
CA ASN A 220 -22.54 -23.53 -15.79
C ASN A 220 -22.89 -22.84 -17.11
N ILE A 221 -21.86 -22.24 -17.73
CA ILE A 221 -21.99 -21.62 -19.05
C ILE A 221 -22.00 -22.74 -20.11
N VAL A 222 -23.09 -22.82 -20.87
CA VAL A 222 -23.30 -23.71 -22.01
C VAL A 222 -23.59 -22.90 -23.28
N ASP A 223 -23.62 -23.56 -24.44
CA ASP A 223 -24.04 -22.89 -25.67
C ASP A 223 -25.50 -22.42 -25.53
N ALA A 224 -25.82 -21.25 -26.09
CA ALA A 224 -27.17 -20.66 -25.94
C ALA A 224 -28.29 -21.51 -26.54
N ASP A 225 -27.97 -22.38 -27.50
CA ASP A 225 -28.88 -23.36 -28.11
C ASP A 225 -28.79 -24.76 -27.49
N ASP A 226 -27.99 -24.94 -26.44
CA ASP A 226 -27.92 -26.21 -25.71
C ASP A 226 -29.28 -26.50 -25.05
N PRO A 227 -29.86 -27.71 -25.24
CA PRO A 227 -31.07 -28.12 -24.54
C PRO A 227 -31.02 -28.03 -23.01
N SER A 228 -29.83 -28.02 -22.40
CA SER A 228 -29.66 -27.84 -20.95
C SER A 228 -29.69 -26.39 -20.48
N ALA A 229 -29.66 -25.41 -21.40
CA ALA A 229 -29.72 -24.00 -21.06
C ALA A 229 -31.13 -23.64 -20.53
N VAL A 230 -31.19 -23.17 -19.29
CA VAL A 230 -32.42 -22.68 -18.65
C VAL A 230 -32.54 -21.16 -18.70
N GLU A 231 -31.42 -20.46 -18.86
CA GLU A 231 -31.36 -19.01 -19.04
C GLU A 231 -30.42 -18.69 -20.22
N THR A 232 -30.80 -17.73 -21.06
CA THR A 232 -29.93 -17.22 -22.12
C THR A 232 -29.51 -15.80 -21.75
N VAL A 233 -28.20 -15.56 -21.71
CA VAL A 233 -27.59 -14.26 -21.47
C VAL A 233 -27.17 -13.69 -22.83
N ASP A 234 -27.88 -12.68 -23.30
CA ASP A 234 -27.62 -11.95 -24.54
C ASP A 234 -27.13 -10.51 -24.31
N GLU A 235 -27.12 -10.04 -23.07
CA GLU A 235 -26.65 -8.71 -22.68
C GLU A 235 -25.59 -8.78 -21.57
N ALA A 236 -24.68 -7.81 -21.57
CA ALA A 236 -23.72 -7.56 -20.48
C ALA A 236 -23.80 -6.11 -20.01
N THR A 237 -23.59 -5.91 -18.72
CA THR A 237 -23.58 -4.58 -18.10
C THR A 237 -22.16 -4.10 -17.87
N VAL A 238 -21.82 -2.93 -18.44
CA VAL A 238 -20.51 -2.30 -18.27
C VAL A 238 -20.61 -1.21 -17.20
N PRO A 239 -19.89 -1.34 -16.07
CA PRO A 239 -19.93 -0.34 -15.02
C PRO A 239 -19.22 0.94 -15.47
N MET A 240 -19.92 2.07 -15.34
CA MET A 240 -19.43 3.40 -15.71
C MET A 240 -18.99 4.20 -14.49
N GLY A 241 -18.72 5.49 -14.69
CA GLY A 241 -18.41 6.43 -13.61
C GLY A 241 -16.99 7.01 -13.63
N PRO A 242 -16.61 7.76 -12.58
CA PRO A 242 -15.37 8.55 -12.55
C PRO A 242 -14.14 7.71 -12.13
N GLN A 243 -13.87 6.62 -12.85
CA GLN A 243 -12.88 5.61 -12.45
C GLN A 243 -11.44 6.13 -12.53
N ALA A 244 -11.02 6.69 -13.66
CA ALA A 244 -9.62 7.05 -13.93
C ALA A 244 -9.02 7.99 -12.86
N SER A 245 -9.81 8.93 -12.36
CA SER A 245 -9.39 9.88 -11.31
C SER A 245 -9.10 9.19 -9.97
N GLN A 246 -9.87 8.15 -9.64
CA GLN A 246 -9.65 7.32 -8.46
C GLN A 246 -8.48 6.36 -8.65
N VAL A 247 -8.36 5.77 -9.84
CA VAL A 247 -7.25 4.88 -10.23
C VAL A 247 -5.91 5.61 -10.11
N ALA A 248 -5.79 6.84 -10.61
CA ALA A 248 -4.55 7.59 -10.54
C ALA A 248 -4.06 7.80 -9.09
N ILE A 249 -4.94 8.26 -8.20
CA ILE A 249 -4.57 8.52 -6.80
C ILE A 249 -4.43 7.24 -5.97
N LYS A 250 -5.19 6.17 -6.28
CA LYS A 250 -5.02 4.90 -5.55
C LYS A 250 -3.61 4.35 -5.75
N GLN A 251 -3.00 4.53 -6.92
CA GLN A 251 -1.61 4.13 -7.16
C GLN A 251 -0.61 5.07 -6.49
N LEU A 252 -0.67 6.37 -6.83
CA LEU A 252 0.31 7.36 -6.36
C LEU A 252 0.32 7.55 -4.85
N GLY A 253 -0.85 7.48 -4.22
CA GLY A 253 -1.02 7.61 -2.78
C GLY A 253 -0.79 6.32 -1.99
N THR A 254 -0.35 5.24 -2.64
CA THR A 254 -0.23 3.90 -2.04
C THR A 254 -1.49 3.49 -1.30
N ASN A 255 -2.66 3.68 -1.92
CA ASN A 255 -3.94 3.35 -1.28
C ASN A 255 -4.53 2.02 -1.79
N GLY A 256 -4.43 1.75 -3.10
CA GLY A 256 -4.80 0.45 -3.71
C GLY A 256 -6.28 0.11 -3.89
N GLY A 257 -7.21 0.83 -3.27
CA GLY A 257 -8.65 0.55 -3.39
C GLY A 257 -9.19 0.75 -4.81
N GLY A 258 -9.61 -0.33 -5.45
CA GLY A 258 -10.12 -0.37 -6.81
C GLY A 258 -11.50 0.27 -6.93
N TYR A 259 -11.80 0.79 -8.12
CA TYR A 259 -13.16 1.20 -8.42
C TYR A 259 -14.06 -0.01 -8.62
N ASN A 260 -13.53 -1.04 -9.28
CA ASN A 260 -14.15 -2.33 -9.53
C ASN A 260 -13.59 -3.41 -8.58
N GLY A 261 -14.34 -4.48 -8.35
CA GLY A 261 -13.95 -5.58 -7.44
C GLY A 261 -12.64 -6.27 -7.85
N VAL A 262 -12.43 -6.48 -9.15
CA VAL A 262 -11.17 -7.04 -9.69
C VAL A 262 -10.05 -5.99 -9.84
N ASN A 263 -10.22 -4.81 -9.24
CA ASN A 263 -9.20 -3.80 -9.01
C ASN A 263 -8.37 -3.47 -10.28
N SER A 264 -7.04 -3.51 -10.21
CA SER A 264 -6.13 -3.21 -11.32
C SER A 264 -6.01 -4.33 -12.36
N ALA A 265 -6.69 -5.47 -12.17
CA ALA A 265 -6.89 -6.45 -13.24
C ALA A 265 -8.04 -6.01 -14.16
N SER A 266 -8.98 -5.18 -13.71
CA SER A 266 -10.06 -4.65 -14.55
C SER A 266 -9.52 -3.97 -15.81
N ALA A 267 -10.07 -4.32 -16.98
CA ALA A 267 -9.78 -3.61 -18.23
C ALA A 267 -10.22 -2.15 -18.20
N LEU A 268 -11.15 -1.79 -17.32
CA LEU A 268 -11.59 -0.41 -17.14
C LEU A 268 -10.61 0.41 -16.28
N GLU A 269 -9.81 -0.23 -15.44
CA GLU A 269 -8.82 0.47 -14.59
C GLU A 269 -7.40 0.41 -15.16
N ASN A 270 -7.06 -0.67 -15.87
CA ASN A 270 -5.73 -0.88 -16.45
C ASN A 270 -5.86 -1.48 -17.86
N PRO A 271 -6.26 -0.68 -18.86
CA PRO A 271 -6.63 -1.17 -20.19
C PRO A 271 -5.43 -1.70 -21.00
N THR A 272 -4.23 -1.12 -20.85
CA THR A 272 -3.10 -1.39 -21.75
C THR A 272 -1.79 -1.64 -21.01
N PRO A 273 -0.78 -2.26 -21.66
CA PRO A 273 0.57 -2.36 -21.08
C PRO A 273 1.18 -1.00 -20.72
N LEU A 274 0.80 0.07 -21.43
CA LEU A 274 1.26 1.43 -21.12
C LEU A 274 0.66 1.96 -19.81
N THR A 275 -0.63 1.75 -19.56
CA THR A 275 -1.22 2.08 -18.26
C THR A 275 -0.60 1.23 -17.16
N ASN A 276 -0.32 -0.04 -17.42
CA ASN A 276 0.34 -0.93 -16.47
C ASN A 276 1.72 -0.40 -16.06
N LEU A 277 2.55 -0.02 -17.04
CA LEU A 277 3.86 0.59 -16.80
C LEU A 277 3.76 1.84 -15.90
N ILE A 278 2.85 2.76 -16.24
CA ILE A 278 2.72 4.04 -15.53
C ILE A 278 2.15 3.83 -14.12
N GLN A 279 1.13 2.99 -13.97
CA GLN A 279 0.53 2.68 -12.69
C GLN A 279 1.52 1.92 -11.78
N CYS A 280 2.26 0.94 -12.33
CA CYS A 280 3.29 0.21 -11.59
C CYS A 280 4.38 1.14 -11.05
N ILE A 281 4.87 2.10 -11.86
CA ILE A 281 5.82 3.11 -11.38
C ILE A 281 5.20 3.98 -10.28
N SER A 282 3.91 4.32 -10.43
CA SER A 282 3.18 5.18 -9.51
C SER A 282 3.08 4.58 -8.10
N LEU A 283 3.04 3.25 -7.97
CA LEU A 283 3.04 2.53 -6.69
C LEU A 283 4.21 2.96 -5.79
N LEU A 284 5.44 3.00 -6.33
CA LEU A 284 6.66 3.23 -5.56
C LEU A 284 7.27 4.64 -5.74
N LEU A 285 6.76 5.45 -6.65
CA LEU A 285 7.36 6.74 -7.02
C LEU A 285 7.52 7.69 -5.82
N ILE A 286 6.45 7.91 -5.04
CA ILE A 286 6.49 8.79 -3.87
C ILE A 286 7.29 8.14 -2.71
N PRO A 287 7.08 6.86 -2.35
CA PRO A 287 7.89 6.19 -1.32
C PRO A 287 9.40 6.26 -1.58
N VAL A 288 9.86 5.93 -2.79
CA VAL A 288 11.28 6.02 -3.17
C VAL A 288 11.77 7.47 -3.14
N ALA A 289 10.95 8.42 -3.61
CA ALA A 289 11.28 9.84 -3.53
C ALA A 289 11.43 10.32 -2.07
N CYS A 290 10.62 9.81 -1.13
CA CYS A 290 10.75 10.12 0.30
C CYS A 290 12.10 9.68 0.88
N VAL A 291 12.63 8.52 0.48
CA VAL A 291 13.96 8.05 0.93
C VAL A 291 15.07 9.00 0.46
N PHE A 292 15.01 9.42 -0.80
CA PHE A 292 15.93 10.41 -1.34
C PHE A 292 15.70 11.82 -0.76
N SER A 293 14.46 12.12 -0.35
CA SER A 293 14.06 13.36 0.30
C SER A 293 14.70 13.45 1.69
N PHE A 294 14.68 12.35 2.46
CA PHE A 294 15.33 12.22 3.76
C PHE A 294 16.80 12.60 3.71
N GLY A 295 17.58 11.98 2.81
CA GLY A 295 19.02 12.26 2.69
C GLY A 295 19.33 13.72 2.30
N ARG A 296 18.43 14.38 1.58
CA ARG A 296 18.54 15.82 1.27
C ARG A 296 18.15 16.67 2.48
N PHE A 297 17.08 16.31 3.17
CA PHE A 297 16.55 17.08 4.30
C PHE A 297 17.53 17.09 5.49
N VAL A 298 18.18 15.96 5.77
CA VAL A 298 19.22 15.87 6.82
C VAL A 298 20.59 16.39 6.36
N MET A 299 20.69 16.91 5.14
CA MET A 299 21.92 17.45 4.54
C MET A 299 23.08 16.43 4.43
N ASP A 300 22.80 15.13 4.47
CA ASP A 300 23.77 14.06 4.17
C ASP A 300 23.13 13.02 3.24
N ARG A 301 23.43 13.14 1.93
CA ARG A 301 22.91 12.23 0.90
C ARG A 301 23.33 10.77 1.11
N ARG A 302 24.41 10.51 1.83
CA ARG A 302 24.88 9.15 2.09
C ARG A 302 23.92 8.39 3.01
N GLN A 303 23.23 9.09 3.91
CA GLN A 303 22.22 8.49 4.80
C GLN A 303 21.02 8.00 3.99
N GLY A 304 20.49 8.85 3.09
CA GLY A 304 19.42 8.46 2.17
C GLY A 304 19.82 7.30 1.26
N ARG A 305 21.07 7.30 0.74
CA ARG A 305 21.59 6.20 -0.08
C ARG A 305 21.73 4.89 0.69
N ALA A 306 22.13 4.93 1.95
CA ALA A 306 22.27 3.73 2.78
C ALA A 306 20.91 3.10 3.10
N VAL A 307 19.92 3.92 3.47
CA VAL A 307 18.54 3.46 3.68
C VAL A 307 17.94 2.91 2.38
N PHE A 308 18.10 3.63 1.27
CA PHE A 308 17.70 3.15 -0.05
C PHE A 308 18.34 1.80 -0.39
N ALA A 309 19.66 1.66 -0.21
CA ALA A 309 20.37 0.41 -0.52
C ALA A 309 19.86 -0.77 0.30
N ALA A 310 19.56 -0.57 1.59
CA ALA A 310 19.02 -1.63 2.45
C ALA A 310 17.64 -2.11 1.95
N MET A 311 16.74 -1.17 1.67
CA MET A 311 15.39 -1.48 1.17
C MET A 311 15.46 -2.12 -0.22
N PHE A 312 16.31 -1.58 -1.09
CA PHE A 312 16.48 -2.03 -2.47
C PHE A 312 17.02 -3.46 -2.58
N VAL A 313 17.94 -3.87 -1.70
CA VAL A 313 18.47 -5.25 -1.68
C VAL A 313 17.38 -6.27 -1.36
N VAL A 314 16.56 -6.01 -0.34
CA VAL A 314 15.45 -6.91 0.02
C VAL A 314 14.40 -6.93 -1.08
N PHE A 315 14.03 -5.77 -1.60
CA PHE A 315 13.09 -5.62 -2.72
C PHE A 315 13.52 -6.42 -3.96
N LEU A 316 14.77 -6.29 -4.41
CA LEU A 316 15.26 -7.03 -5.58
C LEU A 316 15.29 -8.54 -5.35
N ALA A 317 15.68 -8.98 -4.14
CA ALA A 317 15.65 -10.40 -3.80
C ALA A 317 14.22 -10.95 -3.86
N SER A 318 13.25 -10.22 -3.32
CA SER A 318 11.84 -10.56 -3.40
C SER A 318 11.33 -10.64 -4.85
N LEU A 319 11.64 -9.64 -5.67
CA LEU A 319 11.21 -9.61 -7.08
C LEU A 319 11.74 -10.83 -7.86
N VAL A 320 13.01 -11.17 -7.67
CA VAL A 320 13.62 -12.33 -8.32
C VAL A 320 12.94 -13.63 -7.88
N VAL A 321 12.66 -13.80 -6.58
CA VAL A 321 12.01 -15.01 -6.08
C VAL A 321 10.59 -15.15 -6.65
N VAL A 322 9.77 -14.10 -6.61
CA VAL A 322 8.41 -14.14 -7.15
C VAL A 322 8.43 -14.41 -8.65
N GLY A 323 9.24 -13.67 -9.41
CA GLY A 323 9.34 -13.85 -10.86
C GLY A 323 9.78 -15.25 -11.25
N VAL A 324 10.79 -15.82 -10.58
CA VAL A 324 11.25 -17.18 -10.86
C VAL A 324 10.21 -18.23 -10.50
N CYS A 325 9.58 -18.12 -9.32
CA CYS A 325 8.58 -19.09 -8.88
C CYS A 325 7.34 -19.09 -9.78
N GLU A 326 6.83 -17.91 -10.16
CA GLU A 326 5.67 -17.83 -11.05
C GLU A 326 6.00 -18.27 -12.48
N GLN A 327 7.21 -17.98 -12.98
CA GLN A 327 7.64 -18.44 -14.31
C GLN A 327 7.82 -19.96 -14.36
N MET A 328 8.30 -20.57 -13.27
CA MET A 328 8.42 -22.02 -13.15
C MET A 328 7.07 -22.72 -12.98
N GLY A 329 6.10 -22.04 -12.37
CA GLY A 329 4.79 -22.61 -12.03
C GLY A 329 4.87 -23.80 -11.07
N THR A 330 3.80 -24.58 -11.01
CA THR A 330 3.73 -25.79 -10.16
C THR A 330 4.05 -27.05 -10.97
N PRO A 331 4.58 -28.11 -10.33
CA PRO A 331 4.81 -29.40 -11.00
C PRO A 331 3.57 -29.96 -11.70
N GLN A 332 2.39 -29.73 -11.12
CA GLN A 332 1.10 -30.18 -11.62
C GLN A 332 0.74 -29.50 -12.94
N LEU A 333 0.99 -28.19 -13.07
CA LEU A 333 0.78 -27.47 -14.34
C LEU A 333 1.74 -27.97 -15.44
N ALA A 334 2.96 -28.36 -15.07
CA ALA A 334 3.98 -28.82 -16.02
C ALA A 334 3.88 -30.32 -16.41
N ALA A 335 3.14 -31.13 -15.65
CA ALA A 335 3.23 -32.60 -15.69
C ALA A 335 2.88 -33.24 -17.05
N ASP A 336 1.94 -32.66 -17.81
CA ASP A 336 1.39 -33.29 -19.03
C ASP A 336 1.73 -32.54 -20.33
N GLY A 337 2.52 -31.46 -20.25
CA GLY A 337 2.86 -30.62 -21.40
C GLY A 337 1.66 -29.91 -22.08
N GLN A 338 0.47 -29.99 -21.46
CA GLN A 338 -0.77 -29.34 -21.90
C GLN A 338 -0.68 -27.81 -21.74
N VAL A 339 0.02 -27.35 -20.70
CA VAL A 339 0.22 -25.94 -20.40
C VAL A 339 1.54 -25.46 -20.99
N TYR A 340 1.51 -24.32 -21.66
CA TYR A 340 2.71 -23.70 -22.19
C TYR A 340 3.56 -23.09 -21.06
N MET A 341 4.71 -23.70 -20.78
CA MET A 341 5.66 -23.24 -19.75
C MET A 341 6.86 -22.45 -20.33
N GLY A 342 6.84 -22.19 -21.64
CA GLY A 342 7.91 -21.48 -22.35
C GLY A 342 7.77 -19.96 -22.29
N THR A 343 8.64 -19.26 -23.03
CA THR A 343 8.67 -17.78 -23.11
C THR A 343 8.71 -17.27 -24.56
N ASP A 344 8.55 -18.15 -25.55
CA ASP A 344 8.63 -17.87 -26.98
C ASP A 344 7.27 -17.46 -27.54
N GLY A 345 7.13 -16.18 -27.91
CA GLY A 345 5.96 -15.65 -28.62
C GLY A 345 4.72 -15.42 -27.76
N GLN A 346 4.69 -15.89 -26.51
CA GLN A 346 3.67 -15.58 -25.50
C GLN A 346 4.22 -15.80 -24.08
N SER A 347 3.52 -15.24 -23.07
CA SER A 347 3.80 -15.55 -21.67
C SER A 347 3.42 -17.00 -21.36
N GLY A 348 4.34 -17.75 -20.74
CA GLY A 348 4.08 -19.07 -20.16
C GLY A 348 4.39 -19.09 -18.66
N GLY A 349 4.18 -20.24 -18.02
CA GLY A 349 4.31 -20.38 -16.56
C GLY A 349 2.95 -20.39 -15.86
N ASN A 350 2.88 -19.87 -14.63
CA ASN A 350 1.64 -19.79 -13.89
C ASN A 350 0.74 -18.63 -14.35
N MET A 351 -0.08 -18.89 -15.37
CA MET A 351 -1.07 -17.93 -15.88
C MET A 351 -2.39 -17.92 -15.09
N GLU A 352 -2.57 -18.81 -14.11
CA GLU A 352 -3.74 -18.80 -13.23
C GLU A 352 -3.74 -17.48 -12.41
N GLY A 353 -4.91 -16.83 -12.39
CA GLY A 353 -5.09 -15.49 -11.81
C GLY A 353 -4.31 -14.36 -12.50
N LYS A 354 -3.75 -14.55 -13.71
CA LYS A 354 -3.00 -13.52 -14.46
C LYS A 354 -3.78 -13.03 -15.67
N GLU A 355 -3.47 -11.81 -16.10
CA GLU A 355 -4.07 -11.22 -17.29
C GLU A 355 -3.18 -11.40 -18.53
N THR A 356 -3.79 -11.72 -19.67
CA THR A 356 -3.08 -11.85 -20.96
C THR A 356 -2.44 -10.54 -21.42
N ARG A 357 -2.96 -9.40 -20.96
CA ARG A 357 -2.42 -8.05 -21.20
C ARG A 357 -1.04 -7.84 -20.59
N PHE A 358 -0.72 -8.53 -19.49
CA PHE A 358 0.49 -8.31 -18.70
C PHE A 358 1.41 -9.53 -18.70
N GLY A 359 0.84 -10.73 -18.65
CA GLY A 359 1.58 -11.97 -18.49
C GLY A 359 2.23 -12.12 -17.11
N VAL A 360 3.01 -13.18 -16.93
CA VAL A 360 3.61 -13.56 -15.64
C VAL A 360 4.60 -12.51 -15.15
N THR A 361 5.41 -11.97 -16.06
CA THR A 361 6.50 -11.02 -15.75
C THR A 361 5.99 -9.77 -15.07
N ASP A 362 5.05 -9.06 -15.71
CA ASP A 362 4.48 -7.82 -15.19
C ASP A 362 3.57 -8.07 -13.98
N SER A 363 2.91 -9.23 -13.91
CA SER A 363 2.15 -9.62 -12.73
C SER A 363 3.05 -9.82 -11.51
N ALA A 364 4.16 -10.57 -11.64
CA ALA A 364 5.13 -10.77 -10.57
C ALA A 364 5.79 -9.45 -10.12
N LEU A 365 6.09 -8.56 -11.09
CA LEU A 365 6.57 -7.21 -10.83
C LEU A 365 5.55 -6.42 -10.00
N TRP A 366 4.30 -6.39 -10.45
CA TRP A 366 3.23 -5.67 -9.79
C TRP A 366 2.97 -6.20 -8.38
N ALA A 367 2.90 -7.52 -8.20
CA ALA A 367 2.75 -8.15 -6.88
C ALA A 367 3.85 -7.70 -5.93
N THR A 368 5.11 -7.74 -6.37
CA THR A 368 6.24 -7.30 -5.54
C THR A 368 6.18 -5.80 -5.24
N PHE A 369 5.80 -4.96 -6.21
CA PHE A 369 5.67 -3.52 -6.01
C PHE A 369 4.52 -3.19 -5.05
N THR A 370 3.34 -3.76 -5.25
CA THR A 370 2.14 -3.43 -4.49
C THR A 370 2.24 -3.91 -3.03
N THR A 371 2.87 -5.06 -2.79
CA THR A 371 3.06 -5.59 -1.43
C THR A 371 4.29 -5.07 -0.71
N SER A 372 5.22 -4.42 -1.42
CA SER A 372 6.32 -3.67 -0.79
C SER A 372 5.95 -2.22 -0.51
N ALA A 373 5.10 -1.62 -1.35
CA ALA A 373 4.70 -0.23 -1.25
C ALA A 373 3.54 0.03 -0.27
N SER A 374 3.02 -0.98 0.45
CA SER A 374 1.76 -0.87 1.19
C SER A 374 0.63 -0.30 0.31
N ASN A 375 0.60 -0.64 -0.99
CA ASN A 375 -0.38 -0.06 -1.90
C ASN A 375 -1.67 -0.87 -1.88
N GLY A 376 -1.60 -2.16 -2.18
CA GLY A 376 -2.75 -3.05 -2.14
C GLY A 376 -3.52 -3.23 -3.45
N ALA A 377 -3.23 -2.47 -4.50
CA ALA A 377 -3.81 -2.72 -5.83
C ALA A 377 -3.33 -4.06 -6.37
N VAL A 378 -4.25 -4.88 -6.87
CA VAL A 378 -3.98 -6.22 -7.39
C VAL A 378 -4.29 -6.24 -8.89
N ASN A 379 -3.31 -6.53 -9.74
CA ASN A 379 -3.51 -6.72 -11.19
C ASN A 379 -3.55 -8.21 -11.60
N SER A 380 -3.34 -9.10 -10.63
CA SER A 380 -3.33 -10.54 -10.78
C SER A 380 -3.61 -11.17 -9.41
N MET A 381 -4.51 -12.14 -9.35
CA MET A 381 -5.01 -12.68 -8.08
C MET A 381 -3.91 -13.42 -7.33
N HIS A 382 -3.57 -12.93 -6.13
CA HIS A 382 -2.48 -13.49 -5.33
C HIS A 382 -2.78 -14.87 -4.75
N ASP A 383 -4.06 -15.24 -4.59
CA ASP A 383 -4.50 -16.60 -4.20
C ASP A 383 -4.04 -17.65 -5.22
N SER A 384 -4.01 -17.26 -6.49
CA SER A 384 -3.59 -18.10 -7.61
C SER A 384 -2.07 -18.17 -7.80
N TYR A 385 -1.27 -17.55 -6.93
CA TYR A 385 0.19 -17.61 -7.05
C TYR A 385 0.71 -18.96 -6.56
N THR A 386 1.90 -19.33 -7.02
CA THR A 386 2.61 -20.48 -6.45
C THR A 386 2.86 -20.26 -4.95
N PRO A 387 3.01 -21.30 -4.12
CA PRO A 387 3.14 -21.13 -2.67
C PRO A 387 4.27 -20.19 -2.25
N LEU A 388 5.43 -20.26 -2.91
CA LEU A 388 6.53 -19.32 -2.66
C LEU A 388 6.28 -17.94 -3.29
N GLY A 389 5.63 -17.90 -4.46
CA GLY A 389 5.21 -16.67 -5.12
C GLY A 389 4.22 -15.85 -4.28
N GLY A 390 3.31 -16.49 -3.54
CA GLY A 390 2.40 -15.87 -2.59
C GLY A 390 3.01 -15.63 -1.19
N MET A 391 3.98 -16.45 -0.77
CA MET A 391 4.69 -16.28 0.50
C MET A 391 5.50 -14.97 0.55
N VAL A 392 6.18 -14.60 -0.53
CA VAL A 392 7.03 -13.41 -0.56
C VAL A 392 6.22 -12.11 -0.36
N PRO A 393 5.06 -11.91 -1.05
CA PRO A 393 4.09 -10.88 -0.71
C PRO A 393 3.70 -10.84 0.77
N ILE A 394 3.37 -11.98 1.38
CA ILE A 394 3.07 -12.06 2.83
C ILE A 394 4.25 -11.56 3.65
N ILE A 395 5.47 -12.01 3.34
CA ILE A 395 6.69 -11.59 4.05
C ILE A 395 6.87 -10.07 3.93
N LEU A 396 6.79 -9.51 2.72
CA LEU A 396 6.99 -8.07 2.49
C LEU A 396 6.05 -7.21 3.34
N MET A 397 4.77 -7.58 3.42
CA MET A 397 3.78 -6.92 4.27
C MET A 397 4.11 -7.14 5.76
N ALA A 398 4.39 -8.38 6.16
CA ALA A 398 4.61 -8.75 7.56
C ALA A 398 5.92 -8.20 8.16
N LEU A 399 6.88 -7.75 7.33
CA LEU A 399 8.04 -6.96 7.78
C LEU A 399 7.64 -5.57 8.32
N GLY A 400 6.37 -5.20 8.29
CA GLY A 400 5.86 -3.90 8.74
C GLY A 400 5.89 -2.84 7.65
N GLU A 401 5.78 -3.26 6.38
CA GLU A 401 5.77 -2.37 5.21
C GLU A 401 6.98 -1.42 5.19
N VAL A 402 8.17 -1.92 5.54
CA VAL A 402 9.39 -1.12 5.65
C VAL A 402 10.22 -1.05 4.37
N ILE A 403 9.91 -1.91 3.39
CA ILE A 403 10.62 -1.98 2.11
C ILE A 403 9.98 -1.02 1.12
N PHE A 404 10.40 0.25 1.19
CA PHE A 404 9.75 1.42 0.59
C PHE A 404 8.44 1.78 1.29
N GLY A 405 7.50 0.84 1.36
CA GLY A 405 6.25 0.96 2.09
C GLY A 405 5.37 2.11 1.62
N GLY A 406 4.30 2.33 2.37
CA GLY A 406 3.32 3.35 2.04
C GLY A 406 3.88 4.77 2.15
N VAL A 407 3.21 5.71 1.49
CA VAL A 407 3.58 7.12 1.43
C VAL A 407 3.75 7.69 2.85
N GLY A 408 5.01 7.95 3.20
CA GLY A 408 5.41 8.42 4.53
C GLY A 408 5.60 7.31 5.56
N CYS A 409 4.66 6.37 5.66
CA CYS A 409 4.66 5.34 6.70
C CYS A 409 5.76 4.31 6.58
N GLY A 410 6.06 3.83 5.37
CA GLY A 410 7.16 2.89 5.18
C GLY A 410 8.49 3.48 5.64
N LEU A 411 8.75 4.74 5.28
CA LEU A 411 9.99 5.39 5.66
C LEU A 411 10.08 5.66 7.16
N TYR A 412 9.04 6.18 7.83
CA TYR A 412 9.18 6.40 9.28
C TYR A 412 9.33 5.09 10.06
N SER A 413 8.75 3.99 9.60
CA SER A 413 8.91 2.66 10.21
C SER A 413 10.31 2.12 9.97
N MET A 414 10.82 2.26 8.74
CA MET A 414 12.22 1.96 8.39
C MET A 414 13.21 2.78 9.23
N LEU A 415 12.92 4.06 9.52
CA LEU A 415 13.73 4.87 10.43
C LEU A 415 13.67 4.37 11.88
N GLY A 416 12.56 3.76 12.31
CA GLY A 416 12.48 3.00 13.56
C GLY A 416 13.49 1.84 13.60
N PHE A 417 13.55 1.04 12.53
CA PHE A 417 14.54 -0.03 12.36
C PHE A 417 15.97 0.50 12.28
N VAL A 418 16.21 1.68 11.69
CA VAL A 418 17.52 2.35 11.73
C VAL A 418 17.92 2.67 13.17
N ILE A 419 17.01 3.20 13.99
CA ILE A 419 17.27 3.48 15.40
C ILE A 419 17.56 2.19 16.18
N LEU A 420 16.77 1.14 15.97
CA LEU A 420 16.99 -0.19 16.56
C LEU A 420 18.37 -0.75 16.17
N THR A 421 18.75 -0.63 14.90
CA THR A 421 20.03 -1.10 14.36
C THR A 421 21.20 -0.35 14.99
N VAL A 422 21.11 0.99 15.07
CA VAL A 422 22.12 1.82 15.74
C VAL A 422 22.21 1.49 17.23
N PHE A 423 21.08 1.20 17.87
CA PHE A 423 21.05 0.78 19.27
C PHE A 423 21.81 -0.52 19.50
N ILE A 424 21.52 -1.55 18.71
CA ILE A 424 22.20 -2.85 18.81
C ILE A 424 23.68 -2.72 18.48
N ALA A 425 24.03 -1.99 17.40
CA ALA A 425 25.42 -1.75 17.03
C ALA A 425 26.20 -1.02 18.14
N GLY A 426 25.59 0.00 18.76
CA GLY A 426 26.17 0.71 19.89
C GLY A 426 26.43 -0.22 21.08
N LEU A 427 25.46 -1.05 21.44
CA LEU A 427 25.60 -2.03 22.54
C LEU A 427 26.70 -3.05 22.28
N MET A 428 26.79 -3.60 21.07
CA MET A 428 27.82 -4.59 20.69
C MET A 428 29.24 -4.04 20.82
N VAL A 429 29.43 -2.73 20.61
CA VAL A 429 30.73 -2.05 20.71
C VAL A 429 30.92 -1.38 22.08
N GLY A 430 29.94 -1.49 22.99
CA GLY A 430 30.00 -0.89 24.33
C GLY A 430 29.92 0.64 24.34
N ARG A 431 29.21 1.24 23.36
CA ARG A 431 29.06 2.68 23.20
C ARG A 431 27.59 3.11 23.30
N THR A 432 27.37 4.36 23.70
CA THR A 432 26.03 4.94 23.68
C THR A 432 25.53 5.04 22.23
N PRO A 433 24.34 4.52 21.91
CA PRO A 433 23.75 4.64 20.58
C PRO A 433 23.58 6.10 20.14
N GLU A 434 24.01 6.39 18.92
CA GLU A 434 23.99 7.72 18.33
C GLU A 434 23.64 7.65 16.85
N TRP A 435 22.69 8.48 16.41
CA TRP A 435 22.31 8.60 15.01
C TRP A 435 22.19 10.07 14.62
N LEU A 436 22.83 10.46 13.50
CA LEU A 436 22.89 11.85 13.03
C LEU A 436 23.39 12.85 14.09
N GLY A 437 24.36 12.43 14.92
CA GLY A 437 24.89 13.23 16.02
C GLY A 437 23.99 13.27 17.26
N LYS A 438 22.80 12.68 17.24
CA LYS A 438 21.88 12.66 18.38
C LYS A 438 21.99 11.35 19.15
N LYS A 439 22.18 11.46 20.45
CA LYS A 439 22.15 10.30 21.35
C LYS A 439 20.74 9.73 21.45
N ILE A 440 20.60 8.43 21.28
CA ILE A 440 19.34 7.71 21.40
C ILE A 440 19.20 7.24 22.85
N GLY A 441 18.18 7.75 23.55
CA GLY A 441 17.88 7.38 24.93
C GLY A 441 16.78 6.32 25.02
N PRO A 442 16.38 5.94 26.25
CA PRO A 442 15.33 4.95 26.48
C PRO A 442 13.97 5.36 25.91
N LYS A 443 13.66 6.66 25.88
CA LYS A 443 12.38 7.17 25.35
C LYS A 443 12.31 6.99 23.85
N GLU A 444 13.36 7.38 23.13
CA GLU A 444 13.46 7.21 21.68
C GLU A 444 13.47 5.72 21.31
N MET A 445 14.19 4.90 22.07
CA MET A 445 14.26 3.46 21.84
C MET A 445 12.90 2.76 22.02
N ARG A 446 12.11 3.13 23.05
CA ARG A 446 10.75 2.58 23.23
C ARG A 446 9.85 2.87 22.03
N MET A 447 9.92 4.08 21.48
CA MET A 447 9.12 4.43 20.29
C MET A 447 9.59 3.64 19.06
N ALA A 448 10.91 3.49 18.86
CA ALA A 448 11.45 2.68 17.77
C ALA A 448 11.00 1.21 17.87
N VAL A 449 10.99 0.63 19.07
CA VAL A 449 10.48 -0.73 19.29
C VAL A 449 9.00 -0.83 18.94
N ILE A 450 8.16 0.12 19.39
CA ILE A 450 6.74 0.16 19.02
C ILE A 450 6.57 0.16 17.50
N LEU A 451 7.34 0.98 16.77
CA LEU A 451 7.30 1.00 15.30
C LEU A 451 7.65 -0.34 14.66
N CYS A 452 8.59 -1.09 15.23
CA CYS A 452 9.03 -2.36 14.65
C CYS A 452 8.10 -3.54 14.97
N ILE A 453 7.41 -3.53 16.12
CA ILE A 453 6.63 -4.69 16.60
C ILE A 453 5.11 -4.55 16.43
N THR A 454 4.61 -3.35 16.13
CA THR A 454 3.15 -3.12 16.04
C THR A 454 2.52 -4.03 15.00
N THR A 455 3.05 -4.05 13.78
CA THR A 455 2.54 -4.90 12.69
C THR A 455 2.50 -6.38 13.05
N PRO A 456 3.61 -7.06 13.39
CA PRO A 456 3.56 -8.51 13.65
C PRO A 456 2.66 -8.89 14.83
N ILE A 457 2.51 -8.03 15.85
CA ILE A 457 1.56 -8.28 16.95
C ILE A 457 0.12 -8.27 16.44
N LEU A 458 -0.22 -7.30 15.61
CA LEU A 458 -1.56 -7.16 15.05
C LEU A 458 -1.90 -8.32 14.11
N VAL A 459 -0.98 -8.68 13.20
CA VAL A 459 -1.15 -9.80 12.27
C VAL A 459 -1.45 -11.10 13.02
N LEU A 460 -0.64 -11.43 14.04
CA LEU A 460 -0.81 -12.67 14.79
C LEU A 460 -2.09 -12.65 15.64
N ALA A 461 -2.44 -11.51 16.23
CA ALA A 461 -3.66 -11.38 17.01
C ALA A 461 -4.92 -11.48 16.13
N GLY A 462 -4.94 -10.80 14.98
CA GLY A 462 -6.04 -10.84 14.00
C GLY A 462 -6.23 -12.24 13.44
N SER A 463 -5.14 -12.87 12.98
CA SER A 463 -5.16 -14.26 12.49
C SER A 463 -5.67 -15.23 13.55
N ALA A 464 -5.21 -15.09 14.80
CA ALA A 464 -5.65 -15.96 15.89
C ALA A 464 -7.14 -15.80 16.20
N VAL A 465 -7.67 -14.56 16.26
CA VAL A 465 -9.09 -14.32 16.51
C VAL A 465 -9.96 -14.90 15.40
N MET A 466 -9.58 -14.72 14.13
CA MET A 466 -10.32 -15.31 13.00
C MET A 466 -10.27 -16.85 13.03
N CYS A 467 -9.11 -17.45 13.32
CA CYS A 467 -8.98 -18.91 13.39
C CYS A 467 -9.72 -19.55 14.59
N LEU A 468 -10.02 -18.78 15.63
CA LEU A 468 -10.76 -19.27 16.80
C LEU A 468 -12.28 -19.32 16.58
N ASP A 469 -12.80 -18.62 15.58
CA ASP A 469 -14.21 -18.68 15.21
C ASP A 469 -14.45 -19.83 14.21
N PRO A 470 -15.26 -20.85 14.57
CA PRO A 470 -15.57 -21.95 13.65
C PRO A 470 -16.23 -21.49 12.34
N ALA A 471 -16.96 -20.37 12.36
CA ALA A 471 -17.65 -19.85 11.17
C ALA A 471 -16.66 -19.32 10.11
N THR A 472 -15.41 -19.03 10.46
CA THR A 472 -14.38 -18.60 9.51
C THR A 472 -14.09 -19.67 8.44
N VAL A 473 -14.34 -20.95 8.74
CA VAL A 473 -14.14 -22.03 7.76
C VAL A 473 -15.06 -21.86 6.55
N ASP A 474 -16.28 -21.34 6.74
CA ASP A 474 -17.24 -21.09 5.66
C ASP A 474 -16.83 -19.90 4.76
N SER A 475 -15.84 -19.10 5.20
CA SER A 475 -15.26 -18.00 4.44
C SER A 475 -14.08 -18.43 3.55
N LEU A 476 -13.53 -19.64 3.72
CA LEU A 476 -12.39 -20.13 2.95
C LEU A 476 -12.81 -20.56 1.55
N ASN A 477 -11.98 -20.28 0.55
CA ASN A 477 -12.18 -20.79 -0.80
C ASN A 477 -11.34 -22.05 -1.05
N ASN A 478 -10.10 -22.07 -0.55
CA ASN A 478 -9.20 -23.21 -0.68
C ASN A 478 -9.04 -23.99 0.63
N PRO A 479 -8.96 -25.33 0.59
CA PRO A 479 -8.76 -26.14 1.79
C PRO A 479 -7.28 -26.21 2.23
N GLY A 480 -7.04 -26.79 3.40
CA GLY A 480 -5.70 -27.17 3.86
C GLY A 480 -4.81 -25.97 4.22
N ALA A 481 -3.51 -26.09 3.91
CA ALA A 481 -2.51 -25.07 4.24
C ALA A 481 -2.75 -23.75 3.45
N HIS A 482 -3.31 -23.84 2.25
CA HIS A 482 -3.68 -22.66 1.46
C HIS A 482 -4.82 -21.87 2.11
N GLY A 483 -5.85 -22.56 2.63
CA GLY A 483 -6.93 -21.91 3.39
C GLY A 483 -6.45 -21.19 4.66
N PHE A 484 -5.44 -21.72 5.36
CA PHE A 484 -4.81 -20.95 6.43
C PHE A 484 -4.03 -19.73 5.89
N SER A 485 -3.40 -19.87 4.72
CA SER A 485 -2.69 -18.77 4.06
C SER A 485 -3.62 -17.64 3.62
N GLU A 486 -4.85 -17.95 3.20
CA GLU A 486 -5.91 -16.97 2.93
C GLU A 486 -6.21 -16.10 4.17
N VAL A 487 -6.43 -16.72 5.33
CA VAL A 487 -6.68 -16.01 6.60
C VAL A 487 -5.46 -15.20 7.02
N LEU A 488 -4.27 -15.82 6.94
CA LEU A 488 -3.02 -15.17 7.28
C LEU A 488 -2.75 -13.98 6.37
N TYR A 489 -3.03 -14.07 5.08
CA TYR A 489 -2.85 -12.99 4.12
C TYR A 489 -3.81 -11.83 4.44
N ALA A 490 -5.08 -12.12 4.70
CA ALA A 490 -6.07 -11.11 5.07
C ALA A 490 -5.65 -10.33 6.33
N ALA A 491 -5.25 -11.02 7.39
CA ALA A 491 -4.71 -10.39 8.59
C ALA A 491 -3.42 -9.63 8.29
N THR A 492 -2.47 -10.24 7.57
CA THR A 492 -1.19 -9.60 7.26
C THR A 492 -1.36 -8.30 6.46
N SER A 493 -2.27 -8.29 5.50
CA SER A 493 -2.57 -7.12 4.69
C SER A 493 -3.24 -6.03 5.52
N ALA A 494 -4.26 -6.36 6.32
CA ALA A 494 -4.93 -5.40 7.21
C ALA A 494 -3.98 -4.86 8.28
N GLY A 495 -3.21 -5.72 8.94
CA GLY A 495 -2.19 -5.37 9.92
C GLY A 495 -0.93 -4.75 9.35
N GLY A 496 -0.73 -4.79 8.04
CA GLY A 496 0.28 -4.03 7.30
C GLY A 496 -0.23 -2.66 6.83
N ASN A 497 -1.55 -2.45 6.81
CA ASN A 497 -2.21 -1.40 6.01
C ASN A 497 -1.89 -1.50 4.52
N ASN A 498 -1.72 -2.73 4.00
CA ASN A 498 -1.41 -2.95 2.59
C ASN A 498 -2.63 -2.79 1.69
N GLY A 499 -3.70 -3.56 1.95
CA GLY A 499 -4.93 -3.52 1.17
C GLY A 499 -5.12 -4.64 0.17
N SER A 500 -4.03 -5.29 -0.25
CA SER A 500 -4.15 -6.44 -1.16
C SER A 500 -4.86 -7.59 -0.47
N ALA A 501 -5.51 -8.44 -1.26
CA ALA A 501 -6.10 -9.67 -0.79
C ALA A 501 -5.70 -10.81 -1.72
N PHE A 502 -5.71 -12.03 -1.19
CA PHE A 502 -5.81 -13.22 -2.01
C PHE A 502 -7.12 -13.21 -2.82
N ALA A 503 -8.20 -12.74 -2.20
CA ALA A 503 -9.54 -12.58 -2.79
C ALA A 503 -10.35 -13.88 -2.96
N GLY A 504 -9.80 -15.05 -2.64
CA GLY A 504 -10.59 -16.26 -2.35
C GLY A 504 -11.35 -16.17 -1.02
N PHE A 505 -10.73 -15.55 0.00
CA PHE A 505 -11.33 -15.42 1.33
C PHE A 505 -12.53 -14.47 1.36
N ASN A 506 -13.73 -15.00 1.65
CA ASN A 506 -14.93 -14.18 1.84
C ASN A 506 -14.89 -13.44 3.19
N ALA A 507 -14.32 -12.23 3.14
CA ALA A 507 -14.14 -11.38 4.31
C ALA A 507 -15.39 -10.57 4.71
N ASN A 508 -16.52 -10.69 3.99
CA ASN A 508 -17.72 -9.89 4.26
C ASN A 508 -18.63 -10.50 5.35
N THR A 509 -18.05 -10.84 6.50
CA THR A 509 -18.79 -11.26 7.69
C THR A 509 -18.65 -10.21 8.80
N PRO A 510 -19.59 -10.13 9.76
CA PRO A 510 -19.48 -9.14 10.84
C PRO A 510 -18.20 -9.27 11.66
N LEU A 511 -17.78 -10.50 12.00
CA LEU A 511 -16.55 -10.72 12.78
C LEU A 511 -15.32 -10.26 12.01
N ILE A 512 -15.15 -10.76 10.78
CA ILE A 512 -13.95 -10.48 9.97
C ILE A 512 -13.85 -8.99 9.67
N ASN A 513 -14.95 -8.35 9.27
CA ASN A 513 -14.98 -6.90 9.03
C ASN A 513 -14.55 -6.09 10.26
N VAL A 514 -14.98 -6.48 11.46
CA VAL A 514 -14.60 -5.79 12.71
C VAL A 514 -13.14 -6.05 13.06
N VAL A 515 -12.66 -7.29 12.97
CA VAL A 515 -11.28 -7.65 13.28
C VAL A 515 -10.31 -6.89 12.36
N LEU A 516 -10.48 -7.02 11.04
CA LEU A 516 -9.60 -6.35 10.07
C LEU A 516 -9.72 -4.82 10.20
N GLY A 517 -10.93 -4.30 10.45
CA GLY A 517 -11.16 -2.86 10.67
C GLY A 517 -10.37 -2.31 11.87
N LEU A 518 -10.36 -3.02 12.99
CA LEU A 518 -9.58 -2.65 14.17
C LEU A 518 -8.08 -2.79 13.95
N GLU A 519 -7.67 -3.82 13.22
CA GLU A 519 -6.27 -4.07 12.86
C GLU A 519 -5.68 -2.90 12.07
N MET A 520 -6.38 -2.47 11.02
CA MET A 520 -6.00 -1.34 10.19
C MET A 520 -5.89 -0.03 11.01
N LEU A 521 -6.89 0.25 11.84
CA LEU A 521 -6.89 1.45 12.71
C LEU A 521 -5.70 1.43 13.66
N ALA A 522 -5.43 0.30 14.30
CA ALA A 522 -4.30 0.16 15.22
C ALA A 522 -2.96 0.32 14.50
N ASN A 523 -2.77 -0.36 13.37
CA ASN A 523 -1.50 -0.32 12.64
C ASN A 523 -1.25 1.05 11.99
N ARG A 524 -2.28 1.87 11.74
CA ARG A 524 -2.08 3.25 11.28
C ARG A 524 -1.73 4.20 12.43
N PHE A 525 -2.53 4.22 13.49
CA PHE A 525 -2.45 5.29 14.47
C PHE A 525 -1.43 5.04 15.57
N VAL A 526 -1.14 3.78 15.94
CA VAL A 526 -0.09 3.47 16.93
C VAL A 526 1.30 3.90 16.43
N PRO A 527 1.71 3.59 15.18
CA PRO A 527 2.96 4.11 14.62
C PRO A 527 2.99 5.63 14.51
N ILE A 528 1.91 6.28 14.06
CA ILE A 528 1.84 7.76 13.99
C ILE A 528 2.10 8.39 15.36
N VAL A 529 1.47 7.87 16.43
CA VAL A 529 1.70 8.35 17.80
C VAL A 529 3.17 8.19 18.19
N ALA A 530 3.76 7.02 17.93
CA ALA A 530 5.16 6.75 18.23
C ALA A 530 6.11 7.70 17.47
N VAL A 531 5.84 7.97 16.19
CA VAL A 531 6.62 8.92 15.36
C VAL A 531 6.53 10.34 15.89
N CYS A 532 5.34 10.84 16.23
CA CYS A 532 5.21 12.19 16.78
C CYS A 532 5.94 12.35 18.12
N ILE A 533 5.87 11.35 19.01
CA ILE A 533 6.61 11.34 20.27
C ILE A 533 8.12 11.31 20.02
N LEU A 534 8.56 10.49 19.07
CA LEU A 534 9.96 10.37 18.66
C LEU A 534 10.49 11.70 18.12
N ALA A 535 9.75 12.33 17.20
CA ALA A 535 10.08 13.64 16.63
C ALA A 535 10.18 14.72 17.72
N GLY A 536 9.21 14.77 18.63
CA GLY A 536 9.20 15.69 19.76
C GLY A 536 10.30 15.44 20.80
N SER A 537 10.79 14.20 20.91
CA SER A 537 11.95 13.89 21.76
C SER A 537 13.23 14.35 21.08
N LEU A 538 13.40 14.00 19.81
CA LEU A 538 14.62 14.28 19.06
C LEU A 538 14.82 15.78 18.80
N CYS A 539 13.76 16.58 18.65
CA CYS A 539 13.88 18.02 18.35
C CYS A 539 14.61 18.82 19.46
N THR A 540 14.56 18.33 20.70
CA THR A 540 15.21 18.97 21.86
C THR A 540 16.62 18.44 22.14
N ARG A 541 17.06 17.38 21.45
CA ARG A 541 18.37 16.76 21.69
C ARG A 541 19.48 17.59 21.02
N PRO A 542 20.56 17.90 21.75
CA PRO A 542 21.74 18.52 21.13
C PRO A 542 22.45 17.51 20.23
N LYS A 543 23.07 18.01 19.15
CA LYS A 543 24.00 17.20 18.33
C LYS A 543 25.37 17.16 18.98
N VAL A 544 26.01 16.01 18.91
CA VAL A 544 27.37 15.74 19.38
C VAL A 544 28.30 15.69 18.16
N ALA A 545 29.53 16.17 18.33
CA ALA A 545 30.54 16.10 17.29
C ALA A 545 30.97 14.65 17.01
N VAL A 546 31.24 14.36 15.74
CA VAL A 546 31.76 13.05 15.31
C VAL A 546 33.11 12.80 15.98
N SER A 547 33.26 11.62 16.57
CA SER A 547 34.49 11.16 17.23
C SER A 547 35.00 9.87 16.59
N ALA A 548 36.20 9.43 16.97
CA ALA A 548 36.71 8.11 16.57
C ALA A 548 35.82 6.94 17.02
N GLY A 549 34.95 7.15 18.02
CA GLY A 549 33.99 6.16 18.51
C GLY A 549 32.61 6.23 17.85
N THR A 550 32.38 7.17 16.94
CA THR A 550 31.09 7.33 16.26
C THR A 550 30.97 6.28 15.14
N LEU A 551 29.94 5.44 15.20
CA LEU A 551 29.68 4.42 14.19
C LEU A 551 29.17 5.05 12.90
N SER A 552 29.73 4.64 11.76
CA SER A 552 29.25 5.08 10.45
C SER A 552 27.91 4.42 10.13
N THR A 553 26.87 5.23 9.94
CA THR A 553 25.52 4.75 9.56
C THR A 553 25.27 4.83 8.05
N CYS A 554 26.33 4.89 7.24
CA CYS A 554 26.22 5.06 5.80
C CYS A 554 27.16 4.17 4.97
N ASN A 555 27.90 3.26 5.61
CA ASN A 555 28.77 2.31 4.93
C ASN A 555 28.06 0.98 4.64
N ALA A 556 28.71 0.10 3.87
CA ALA A 556 28.15 -1.21 3.51
C ALA A 556 27.86 -2.10 4.73
N GLN A 557 28.67 -2.00 5.79
CA GLN A 557 28.45 -2.76 7.03
C GLN A 557 27.15 -2.36 7.73
N PHE A 558 26.83 -1.07 7.78
CA PHE A 558 25.57 -0.59 8.32
C PHE A 558 24.38 -1.05 7.48
N VAL A 559 24.49 -0.97 6.15
CA VAL A 559 23.46 -1.48 5.23
C VAL A 559 23.20 -2.96 5.48
N PHE A 560 24.24 -3.77 5.57
CA PHE A 560 24.14 -5.20 5.89
C PHE A 560 23.46 -5.43 7.25
N LEU A 561 23.89 -4.71 8.29
CA LEU A 561 23.30 -4.86 9.62
C LEU A 561 21.82 -4.45 9.64
N LEU A 562 21.45 -3.40 8.91
CA LEU A 562 20.07 -2.94 8.80
C LEU A 562 19.18 -3.98 8.11
N VAL A 563 19.64 -4.55 6.99
CA VAL A 563 18.95 -5.66 6.31
C VAL A 563 18.80 -6.85 7.24
N LEU A 564 19.86 -7.22 7.94
CA LEU A 564 19.83 -8.33 8.90
C LEU A 564 18.81 -8.09 10.02
N MET A 565 18.74 -6.88 10.58
CA MET A 565 17.80 -6.56 11.66
C MET A 565 16.34 -6.60 11.18
N VAL A 566 16.05 -6.07 9.99
CA VAL A 566 14.71 -6.14 9.40
C VAL A 566 14.29 -7.61 9.20
N LEU A 567 15.14 -8.41 8.56
CA LEU A 567 14.84 -9.81 8.28
C LEU A 567 14.75 -10.66 9.54
N LEU A 568 15.60 -10.42 10.55
CA LEU A 568 15.60 -11.19 11.79
C LEU A 568 14.33 -10.93 12.59
N VAL A 569 13.93 -9.66 12.75
CA VAL A 569 12.69 -9.33 13.46
C VAL A 569 11.49 -9.94 12.73
N GLY A 570 11.42 -9.78 11.41
CA GLY A 570 10.35 -10.35 10.60
C GLY A 570 10.28 -11.88 10.67
N ALA A 571 11.40 -12.55 10.41
CA ALA A 571 11.48 -14.00 10.42
C ALA A 571 11.13 -14.58 11.79
N LEU A 572 11.70 -14.04 12.88
CA LEU A 572 11.41 -14.56 14.22
C LEU A 572 9.97 -14.34 14.66
N SER A 573 9.29 -13.32 14.15
CA SER A 573 7.88 -13.06 14.45
C SER A 573 6.93 -13.95 13.63
N MET A 574 7.20 -14.15 12.34
CA MET A 574 6.23 -14.73 11.41
C MET A 574 6.52 -16.18 11.01
N PHE A 575 7.73 -16.69 11.26
CA PHE A 575 8.13 -18.03 10.81
C PHE A 575 7.15 -19.15 11.21
N PRO A 576 6.62 -19.22 12.44
CA PRO A 576 5.65 -20.27 12.79
C PRO A 576 4.37 -20.21 11.95
N ALA A 577 3.85 -19.01 11.66
CA ALA A 577 2.66 -18.86 10.83
C ALA A 577 2.96 -19.21 9.37
N LEU A 578 4.08 -18.73 8.82
CA LEU A 578 4.52 -19.07 7.45
C LEU A 578 4.77 -20.57 7.29
N ALA A 579 5.28 -21.23 8.33
CA ALA A 579 5.51 -22.67 8.34
C ALA A 579 4.22 -23.49 8.20
N LEU A 580 3.11 -23.00 8.78
CA LEU A 580 1.81 -23.67 8.75
C LEU A 580 0.98 -23.37 7.49
N GLY A 581 1.31 -22.27 6.79
CA GLY A 581 0.65 -21.88 5.55
C GLY A 581 1.49 -22.23 4.32
N PRO A 582 2.10 -21.22 3.65
CA PRO A 582 2.68 -21.42 2.32
C PRO A 582 3.91 -22.35 2.30
N VAL A 583 4.66 -22.47 3.40
CA VAL A 583 5.78 -23.42 3.47
C VAL A 583 5.27 -24.86 3.54
N ALA A 584 4.22 -25.13 4.32
CA ALA A 584 3.59 -26.45 4.36
C ALA A 584 3.03 -26.82 2.99
N GLU A 585 2.34 -25.88 2.34
CA GLU A 585 1.81 -26.06 0.98
C GLU A 585 2.92 -26.38 -0.03
N HIS A 586 4.02 -25.60 -0.01
CA HIS A 586 5.16 -25.86 -0.91
C HIS A 586 5.74 -27.26 -0.72
N LEU A 587 5.92 -27.70 0.53
CA LEU A 587 6.46 -29.02 0.84
C LEU A 587 5.49 -30.14 0.45
N MET A 588 4.18 -29.93 0.56
CA MET A 588 3.16 -30.88 0.11
C MET A 588 3.14 -31.08 -1.41
N MET A 589 3.56 -30.09 -2.20
CA MET A 589 3.70 -30.29 -3.65
C MET A 589 4.92 -31.15 -4.02
N ALA A 590 5.95 -31.17 -3.16
CA ALA A 590 7.23 -31.84 -3.40
C ALA A 590 7.28 -33.28 -2.84
N LEU A 591 6.37 -33.60 -1.92
CA LEU A 591 6.18 -34.92 -1.31
C LEU A 591 5.09 -35.69 -2.04
#